data_AF-A0A2L0F213-F1
#
_entry.id   AF-A0A2L0F213-F1
#
_cell.length_a   1.000
_cell.length_b   1.000
_cell.length_c   1.000
_cell.angle_alpha   90.00
_cell.angle_beta   90.00
_cell.angle_gamma   90.00
#
_symmetry.space_group_name_H-M   'P 1'
#
loop_
_entity.id
_entity.type
_entity.pdbx_description
1 polymer ?
#
loop_
_entity_poly.entity_id
_entity_poly.type
_entity_poly.pdbx_seq_one_letter_code
_entity_poly.pdbx_strand_id
1 'polypeptide(L)'
;METERRGYLPDAIVEAVQAAGLFDMFRPRRHGGIEASLRTAVEVQIELGRGCGSTAWVVSQLNGSALFASMFPSGFREEIFAERVARVASSFLPPSRPSVRRVPGGYVLGGSWPFCTGCRHASWIGVGAPCAGDGQATRPGWFFLPASQVEMKDDWHVSGLSGTGSSSVTVTDVFVPEHRVLDAGLVFEEGFVAEGLDGPLYRMPLFAGQLLHASSCALGMALAARSEFESRLRGRAVSYTLYTDRAEAVVTHLQIAEATVKMEAARLLLHRSVDDVEGCAARGEIMRQEGRLRARMHAAYAASLCRQAIEILIEGSGGSSLALSNPIQRIARDARALCLHGAYSLQPTLETYGRSLLGLPTNAPIV
;
A
#
# COMPACT_ATOMS: atom_id res chain seq x y z
N MET A 1 -7.81 -13.61 -13.49
CA MET A 1 -7.94 -13.30 -14.93
C MET A 1 -8.97 -12.20 -15.16
N GLU A 2 -10.19 -12.30 -14.62
CA GLU A 2 -11.20 -11.24 -14.76
C GLU A 2 -10.74 -9.87 -14.22
N THR A 3 -10.15 -9.84 -13.01
CA THR A 3 -9.58 -8.64 -12.38
C THR A 3 -8.59 -7.90 -13.28
N GLU A 4 -7.68 -8.61 -13.92
CA GLU A 4 -6.69 -8.04 -14.86
C GLU A 4 -7.36 -7.53 -16.14
N ARG A 5 -8.35 -8.27 -16.67
CA ARG A 5 -9.08 -7.88 -17.89
C ARG A 5 -9.91 -6.61 -17.68
N ARG A 6 -10.51 -6.42 -16.49
CA ARG A 6 -11.31 -5.24 -16.17
C ARG A 6 -10.46 -4.00 -15.90
N GLY A 7 -9.21 -4.17 -15.45
CA GLY A 7 -8.38 -3.06 -14.96
C GLY A 7 -8.76 -2.58 -13.55
N TYR A 8 -9.64 -3.30 -12.85
CA TYR A 8 -10.10 -3.02 -11.48
C TYR A 8 -10.75 -4.28 -10.88
N LEU A 9 -11.03 -4.27 -9.57
CA LEU A 9 -11.60 -5.44 -8.90
C LEU A 9 -13.07 -5.68 -9.31
N PRO A 10 -13.46 -6.93 -9.60
CA PRO A 10 -14.88 -7.28 -9.70
C PRO A 10 -15.62 -7.03 -8.40
N ASP A 11 -16.88 -6.61 -8.48
CA ASP A 11 -17.70 -6.27 -7.31
C ASP A 11 -17.83 -7.44 -6.33
N ALA A 12 -17.94 -8.68 -6.84
CA ALA A 12 -17.97 -9.89 -6.00
C ALA A 12 -16.71 -10.06 -5.12
N ILE A 13 -15.52 -9.64 -5.61
CA ILE A 13 -14.29 -9.65 -4.79
C ILE A 13 -14.40 -8.60 -3.70
N VAL A 14 -14.85 -7.40 -4.07
CA VAL A 14 -14.99 -6.27 -3.13
C VAL A 14 -16.01 -6.60 -2.03
N GLU A 15 -17.13 -7.21 -2.40
CA GLU A 15 -18.16 -7.68 -1.46
C GLU A 15 -17.63 -8.78 -0.53
N ALA A 16 -16.86 -9.74 -1.05
CA ALA A 16 -16.26 -10.80 -0.23
C ALA A 16 -15.24 -10.23 0.78
N VAL A 17 -14.41 -9.27 0.35
CA VAL A 17 -13.44 -8.58 1.21
C VAL A 17 -14.16 -7.77 2.29
N GLN A 18 -15.25 -7.08 1.93
CA GLN A 18 -16.08 -6.35 2.89
C GLN A 18 -16.80 -7.27 3.88
N ALA A 19 -17.35 -8.40 3.40
CA ALA A 19 -18.03 -9.38 4.25
C ALA A 19 -17.08 -10.03 5.26
N ALA A 20 -15.80 -10.17 4.90
CA ALA A 20 -14.73 -10.61 5.78
C ALA A 20 -14.20 -9.49 6.72
N GLY A 21 -14.70 -8.26 6.61
CA GLY A 21 -14.31 -7.12 7.44
C GLY A 21 -12.93 -6.53 7.11
N LEU A 22 -12.32 -6.92 5.99
CA LEU A 22 -10.91 -6.61 5.71
C LEU A 22 -10.67 -5.15 5.30
N PHE A 23 -11.72 -4.41 4.91
CA PHE A 23 -11.63 -2.95 4.70
C PHE A 23 -11.75 -2.14 5.99
N ASP A 24 -12.15 -2.77 7.10
CA ASP A 24 -12.38 -2.13 8.39
C ASP A 24 -11.29 -2.49 9.42
N MET A 25 -10.13 -3.00 8.96
CA MET A 25 -9.06 -3.47 9.85
C MET A 25 -8.54 -2.35 10.75
N PHE A 26 -8.36 -1.14 10.24
CA PHE A 26 -7.86 -0.01 11.03
C PHE A 26 -8.95 0.95 11.53
N ARG A 27 -10.21 0.67 11.20
CA ARG A 27 -11.35 1.49 11.62
C ARG A 27 -11.55 1.34 13.15
N PRO A 28 -11.89 2.43 13.87
CA PRO A 28 -12.15 2.36 15.31
C PRO A 28 -13.33 1.45 15.66
N ARG A 29 -13.23 0.72 16.77
CA ARG A 29 -14.24 -0.21 17.28
C ARG A 29 -15.55 0.49 17.59
N ARG A 30 -15.46 1.70 18.16
CA ARG A 30 -16.63 2.55 18.41
C ARG A 30 -17.42 2.91 17.13
N HIS A 31 -16.78 2.78 15.97
CA HIS A 31 -17.39 2.99 14.67
C HIS A 31 -17.65 1.66 13.92
N GLY A 32 -17.61 0.52 14.61
CA GLY A 32 -17.86 -0.80 14.01
C GLY A 32 -16.65 -1.42 13.29
N GLY A 33 -15.46 -0.86 13.46
CA GLY A 33 -14.22 -1.43 12.93
C GLY A 33 -13.58 -2.50 13.81
N ILE A 34 -12.50 -3.12 13.32
CA ILE A 34 -11.82 -4.22 13.99
C ILE A 34 -10.76 -3.72 14.99
N GLU A 35 -10.15 -2.56 14.70
CA GLU A 35 -8.92 -2.10 15.38
C GLU A 35 -7.86 -3.21 15.45
N ALA A 36 -7.57 -3.82 14.30
CA ALA A 36 -6.57 -4.86 14.17
C ALA A 36 -5.18 -4.29 14.47
N SER A 37 -4.33 -5.13 15.06
CA SER A 37 -2.91 -4.81 15.21
C SER A 37 -2.23 -4.73 13.83
N LEU A 38 -1.12 -4.00 13.72
CA LEU A 38 -0.33 -3.95 12.51
C LEU A 38 0.22 -5.34 12.15
N ARG A 39 0.62 -6.15 13.14
CA ARG A 39 0.99 -7.57 12.95
C ARG A 39 -0.12 -8.35 12.25
N THR A 40 -1.36 -8.20 12.74
CA THR A 40 -2.52 -8.90 12.17
C THR A 40 -2.78 -8.45 10.74
N ALA A 41 -2.77 -7.14 10.49
CA ALA A 41 -2.99 -6.59 9.16
C ALA A 41 -1.91 -7.06 8.16
N VAL A 42 -0.65 -7.15 8.58
CA VAL A 42 0.44 -7.71 7.77
C VAL A 42 0.21 -9.18 7.41
N GLU A 43 -0.22 -10.03 8.35
CA GLU A 43 -0.50 -11.44 8.02
C GLU A 43 -1.70 -11.60 7.08
N VAL A 44 -2.79 -10.85 7.32
CA VAL A 44 -3.94 -10.82 6.41
C VAL A 44 -3.51 -10.41 5.01
N GLN A 45 -2.67 -9.39 4.91
CA GLN A 45 -2.20 -8.85 3.64
C GLN A 45 -1.27 -9.81 2.90
N ILE A 46 -0.47 -10.61 3.62
CA ILE A 46 0.30 -11.70 3.03
C ILE A 46 -0.65 -12.74 2.42
N GLU A 47 -1.69 -13.16 3.13
CA GLU A 47 -2.65 -14.15 2.62
C GLU A 47 -3.47 -13.60 1.43
N LEU A 48 -3.89 -12.33 1.45
CA LEU A 48 -4.49 -11.68 0.29
C LEU A 48 -3.53 -11.65 -0.91
N GLY A 49 -2.24 -11.36 -0.67
CA GLY A 49 -1.21 -11.33 -1.70
C GLY A 49 -0.99 -12.70 -2.35
N ARG A 50 -1.17 -13.79 -1.58
CA ARG A 50 -1.13 -15.17 -2.10
C ARG A 50 -2.27 -15.44 -3.08
N GLY A 51 -3.44 -14.87 -2.85
CA GLY A 51 -4.59 -15.01 -3.74
C GLY A 51 -4.50 -14.08 -4.96
N CYS A 52 -4.34 -12.78 -4.73
CA CYS A 52 -4.32 -11.77 -5.79
C CYS A 52 -3.58 -10.50 -5.34
N GLY A 53 -2.41 -10.23 -5.94
CA GLY A 53 -1.60 -9.04 -5.66
C GLY A 53 -2.37 -7.71 -5.80
N SER A 54 -3.19 -7.57 -6.84
CA SER A 54 -4.04 -6.37 -7.01
C SER A 54 -5.08 -6.21 -5.90
N THR A 55 -5.72 -7.30 -5.46
CA THR A 55 -6.72 -7.25 -4.37
C THR A 55 -6.04 -6.85 -3.06
N ALA A 56 -4.92 -7.49 -2.73
CA ALA A 56 -4.13 -7.14 -1.57
C ALA A 56 -3.75 -5.66 -1.60
N TRP A 57 -3.17 -5.19 -2.71
CA TRP A 57 -2.77 -3.79 -2.84
C TRP A 57 -3.95 -2.82 -2.60
N VAL A 58 -5.10 -3.06 -3.22
CA VAL A 58 -6.32 -2.25 -2.98
C VAL A 58 -6.72 -2.26 -1.50
N VAL A 59 -6.77 -3.42 -0.86
CA VAL A 59 -7.12 -3.52 0.57
C VAL A 59 -6.16 -2.72 1.44
N SER A 60 -4.85 -2.83 1.21
CA SER A 60 -3.87 -2.07 1.99
C SER A 60 -3.98 -0.56 1.80
N GLN A 61 -4.25 -0.11 0.57
CA GLN A 61 -4.40 1.32 0.28
C GLN A 61 -5.68 1.88 0.89
N LEU A 62 -6.82 1.19 0.76
CA LEU A 62 -8.08 1.66 1.36
C LEU A 62 -8.02 1.68 2.89
N ASN A 63 -7.40 0.68 3.54
CA ASN A 63 -7.16 0.70 4.98
C ASN A 63 -6.26 1.87 5.40
N GLY A 64 -5.17 2.11 4.67
CA GLY A 64 -4.25 3.22 4.95
C GLY A 64 -4.92 4.58 4.80
N SER A 65 -5.68 4.78 3.73
CA SER A 65 -6.45 6.00 3.50
C SER A 65 -7.52 6.22 4.58
N ALA A 66 -8.20 5.16 5.03
CA ALA A 66 -9.16 5.25 6.14
C ALA A 66 -8.47 5.57 7.48
N LEU A 67 -7.28 5.02 7.72
CA LEU A 67 -6.47 5.38 8.87
C LEU A 67 -6.04 6.86 8.83
N PHE A 68 -5.61 7.37 7.67
CA PHE A 68 -5.29 8.79 7.51
C PHE A 68 -6.52 9.69 7.71
N ALA A 69 -7.68 9.30 7.18
CA ALA A 69 -8.94 10.01 7.42
C ALA A 69 -9.32 10.02 8.92
N SER A 70 -8.97 8.96 9.65
CA SER A 70 -9.18 8.89 11.09
C SER A 70 -8.38 9.95 11.86
N MET A 71 -7.29 10.47 11.29
CA MET A 71 -6.44 11.48 11.95
C MET A 71 -7.09 12.85 12.06
N PHE A 72 -8.21 13.08 11.36
CA PHE A 72 -8.95 14.32 11.44
C PHE A 72 -9.57 14.51 12.83
N PRO A 73 -9.78 15.77 13.27
CA PRO A 73 -10.62 16.08 14.43
C PRO A 73 -12.03 15.48 14.30
N SER A 74 -12.74 15.40 15.41
CA SER A 74 -14.02 14.66 15.55
C SER A 74 -15.05 14.95 14.45
N GLY A 75 -15.18 16.21 13.99
CA GLY A 75 -16.18 16.61 13.00
C GLY A 75 -16.20 15.74 11.73
N PHE A 76 -15.07 15.65 11.01
CA PHE A 76 -15.01 14.82 9.79
C PHE A 76 -14.90 13.33 10.10
N ARG A 77 -14.29 12.97 11.22
CA ARG A 77 -14.18 11.56 11.63
C ARG A 77 -15.56 10.93 11.87
N GLU A 78 -16.47 11.65 12.51
CA GLU A 78 -17.84 11.16 12.70
C GLU A 78 -18.60 11.10 11.37
N GLU A 79 -18.38 12.06 10.47
CA GLU A 79 -19.00 12.08 9.14
C GLU A 79 -18.61 10.86 8.29
N ILE A 80 -17.30 10.58 8.18
CA ILE A 80 -16.83 9.46 7.35
C ILE A 80 -17.28 8.11 7.92
N PHE A 81 -17.31 7.98 9.25
CA PHE A 81 -17.66 6.72 9.90
C PHE A 81 -19.14 6.56 10.24
N ALA A 82 -19.97 7.57 9.99
CA ALA A 82 -21.43 7.41 10.00
C ALA A 82 -21.91 6.48 8.87
N GLU A 83 -21.14 6.36 7.79
CA GLU A 83 -21.40 5.36 6.75
C GLU A 83 -21.14 3.95 7.28
N ARG A 84 -22.10 3.04 7.05
CA ARG A 84 -21.96 1.63 7.42
C ARG A 84 -20.69 1.01 6.79
N VAL A 85 -20.40 1.38 5.54
CA VAL A 85 -19.22 0.93 4.79
C VAL A 85 -18.50 2.15 4.22
N ALA A 86 -17.52 2.65 4.95
CA ALA A 86 -16.73 3.81 4.56
C ALA A 86 -15.42 3.37 3.91
N ARG A 87 -15.39 3.31 2.57
CA ARG A 87 -14.17 2.97 1.82
C ARG A 87 -13.54 4.27 1.33
N VAL A 88 -12.28 4.47 1.68
CA VAL A 88 -11.55 5.70 1.39
C VAL A 88 -10.44 5.37 0.41
N ALA A 89 -10.46 5.95 -0.78
CA ALA A 89 -9.30 5.94 -1.67
C ALA A 89 -8.59 7.29 -1.57
N SER A 90 -7.30 7.34 -1.91
CA SER A 90 -6.58 8.60 -1.89
C SER A 90 -5.45 8.70 -2.91
N SER A 91 -5.17 9.93 -3.35
CA SER A 91 -3.93 10.31 -3.99
C SER A 91 -3.41 11.61 -3.40
N PHE A 92 -2.39 11.51 -2.54
CA PHE A 92 -1.76 12.67 -1.89
C PHE A 92 -0.56 13.22 -2.66
N LEU A 93 -0.44 12.85 -3.95
CA LEU A 93 0.52 13.46 -4.85
C LEU A 93 0.14 14.91 -5.14
N PRO A 94 1.10 15.78 -5.49
CA PRO A 94 0.77 17.08 -6.05
C PRO A 94 -0.13 16.94 -7.29
N PRO A 95 -1.22 17.71 -7.40
CA PRO A 95 -2.09 17.67 -8.57
C PRO A 95 -1.39 18.20 -9.81
N SER A 96 -1.83 17.71 -10.96
CA SER A 96 -1.68 18.45 -12.21
C SER A 96 -2.72 19.58 -12.25
N ARG A 97 -2.28 20.78 -12.70
CA ARG A 97 -3.09 21.99 -12.83
C ARG A 97 -3.90 22.34 -11.55
N PRO A 98 -3.25 22.49 -10.38
CA PRO A 98 -3.94 22.86 -9.15
C PRO A 98 -4.69 24.17 -9.29
N SER A 99 -5.95 24.17 -8.86
CA SER A 99 -6.73 25.36 -8.53
C SER A 99 -7.20 25.20 -7.08
N VAL A 100 -6.63 25.98 -6.16
CA VAL A 100 -7.08 26.00 -4.76
C VAL A 100 -7.34 27.44 -4.39
N ARG A 101 -8.59 27.73 -4.00
CA ARG A 101 -8.98 29.07 -3.55
C ARG A 101 -9.64 28.99 -2.19
N ARG A 102 -9.09 29.72 -1.22
CA ARG A 102 -9.75 29.90 0.08
C ARG A 102 -11.03 30.71 -0.12
N VAL A 103 -12.10 30.27 0.53
CA VAL A 103 -13.40 30.94 0.56
C VAL A 103 -13.95 30.90 1.99
N PRO A 104 -14.95 31.74 2.33
CA PRO A 104 -15.61 31.62 3.63
C PRO A 104 -16.12 30.18 3.87
N GLY A 105 -15.68 29.57 4.98
CA GLY A 105 -16.09 28.23 5.38
C GLY A 105 -15.29 27.06 4.77
N GLY A 106 -14.30 27.32 3.92
CA GLY A 106 -13.43 26.26 3.39
C GLY A 106 -12.68 26.64 2.12
N TYR A 107 -12.71 25.75 1.12
CA TYR A 107 -11.91 25.86 -0.09
C TYR A 107 -12.74 25.52 -1.33
N VAL A 108 -12.37 26.08 -2.47
CA VAL A 108 -12.78 25.59 -3.79
C VAL A 108 -11.57 24.91 -4.43
N LEU A 109 -11.74 23.64 -4.80
CA LEU A 109 -10.69 22.76 -5.27
C LEU A 109 -10.90 22.37 -6.73
N GLY A 110 -9.82 22.37 -7.50
CA GLY A 110 -9.72 21.83 -8.84
C GLY A 110 -8.34 21.25 -9.11
N GLY A 111 -8.29 20.20 -9.92
CA GLY A 111 -7.04 19.53 -10.26
C GLY A 111 -7.26 18.10 -10.73
N SER A 112 -6.18 17.43 -11.10
CA SER A 112 -6.19 16.01 -11.44
C SER A 112 -5.03 15.27 -10.77
N TRP A 113 -5.35 14.17 -10.10
CA TRP A 113 -4.44 13.35 -9.30
C TRP A 113 -4.35 11.93 -9.86
N PRO A 114 -3.17 11.47 -10.28
CA PRO A 114 -2.99 10.10 -10.74
C PRO A 114 -2.91 9.10 -9.57
N PHE A 115 -2.93 7.81 -9.89
CA PHE A 115 -2.66 6.72 -8.94
C PHE A 115 -3.64 6.60 -7.76
N CYS A 116 -4.92 6.95 -7.95
CA CYS A 116 -5.94 6.80 -6.91
C CYS A 116 -6.42 5.35 -6.82
N THR A 117 -5.63 4.50 -6.15
CA THR A 117 -5.88 3.05 -6.04
C THR A 117 -7.25 2.74 -5.46
N GLY A 118 -8.02 1.88 -6.13
CA GLY A 118 -9.33 1.42 -5.66
C GLY A 118 -10.42 2.49 -5.68
N CYS A 119 -10.21 3.63 -6.35
CA CYS A 119 -11.15 4.77 -6.33
C CYS A 119 -12.58 4.40 -6.76
N ARG A 120 -12.74 3.49 -7.73
CA ARG A 120 -14.04 2.99 -8.20
C ARG A 120 -14.90 2.37 -7.09
N HIS A 121 -14.26 1.87 -6.03
CA HIS A 121 -14.92 1.19 -4.92
C HIS A 121 -15.00 2.06 -3.67
N ALA A 122 -14.54 3.31 -3.71
CA ALA A 122 -14.53 4.21 -2.57
C ALA A 122 -15.83 5.02 -2.48
N SER A 123 -16.28 5.30 -1.26
CA SER A 123 -17.30 6.32 -0.98
C SER A 123 -16.70 7.69 -0.75
N TRP A 124 -15.42 7.75 -0.35
CA TRP A 124 -14.66 8.98 -0.14
C TRP A 124 -13.33 8.97 -0.88
N ILE A 125 -12.95 10.13 -1.41
CA ILE A 125 -11.67 10.36 -2.08
C ILE A 125 -10.88 11.43 -1.32
N GLY A 126 -9.70 11.07 -0.84
CA GLY A 126 -8.72 11.99 -0.29
C GLY A 126 -7.74 12.46 -1.36
N VAL A 127 -7.53 13.77 -1.49
CA VAL A 127 -6.56 14.34 -2.44
C VAL A 127 -5.61 15.32 -1.76
N GLY A 128 -4.37 15.34 -2.22
CA GLY A 128 -3.35 16.27 -1.71
C GLY A 128 -3.42 17.61 -2.45
N ALA A 129 -3.49 18.73 -1.75
CA ALA A 129 -3.39 20.05 -2.39
C ALA A 129 -2.77 21.06 -1.41
N PRO A 130 -2.17 22.16 -1.87
CA PRO A 130 -1.69 23.18 -0.93
C PRO A 130 -2.87 23.83 -0.21
N CYS A 131 -2.81 23.91 1.12
CA CYS A 131 -3.65 24.82 1.89
C CYS A 131 -3.22 26.26 1.55
N ALA A 132 -3.97 26.92 0.68
CA ALA A 132 -3.79 28.34 0.42
C ALA A 132 -4.21 29.14 1.66
N GLY A 133 -3.24 29.78 2.32
CA GLY A 133 -3.51 30.76 3.38
C GLY A 133 -3.65 32.17 2.81
N ASP A 134 -4.38 33.03 3.52
CA ASP A 134 -4.41 34.47 3.22
C ASP A 134 -3.05 35.09 3.59
N GLY A 135 -2.11 35.08 2.64
CA GLY A 135 -0.76 35.63 2.83
C GLY A 135 0.23 34.78 3.64
N GLN A 136 -0.12 33.54 4.00
CA GLN A 136 0.80 32.59 4.66
C GLN A 136 1.49 31.64 3.67
N ALA A 137 2.60 31.05 4.09
CA ALA A 137 3.28 29.99 3.34
C ALA A 137 2.32 28.81 3.08
N THR A 138 2.26 28.33 1.84
CA THR A 138 1.44 27.19 1.46
C THR A 138 1.93 25.91 2.16
N ARG A 139 1.03 25.22 2.86
CA ARG A 139 1.30 23.94 3.53
C ARG A 139 0.65 22.78 2.76
N PRO A 140 1.22 21.57 2.80
CA PRO A 140 0.55 20.41 2.22
C PRO A 140 -0.75 20.13 2.99
N GLY A 141 -1.86 20.03 2.29
CA GLY A 141 -3.17 19.72 2.84
C GLY A 141 -3.75 18.44 2.26
N TRP A 142 -4.54 17.73 3.06
CA TRP A 142 -5.36 16.61 2.63
C TRP A 142 -6.82 17.03 2.63
N PHE A 143 -7.46 16.93 1.46
CA PHE A 143 -8.84 17.32 1.21
C PHE A 143 -9.66 16.07 0.96
N PHE A 144 -10.76 15.89 1.68
CA PHE A 144 -11.64 14.74 1.48
C PHE A 144 -12.97 15.15 0.86
N LEU A 145 -13.36 14.43 -0.19
CA LEU A 145 -14.57 14.65 -0.96
C LEU A 145 -15.36 13.35 -1.06
N PRO A 146 -16.71 13.41 -1.02
CA PRO A 146 -17.54 12.29 -1.44
C PRO A 146 -17.17 11.87 -2.87
N ALA A 147 -17.07 10.57 -3.13
CA ALA A 147 -16.68 10.05 -4.44
C ALA A 147 -17.64 10.50 -5.56
N SER A 148 -18.90 10.81 -5.24
CA SER A 148 -19.88 11.37 -6.19
C SER A 148 -19.54 12.77 -6.71
N GLN A 149 -18.62 13.49 -6.06
CA GLN A 149 -18.13 14.81 -6.48
C GLN A 149 -16.83 14.73 -7.28
N VAL A 150 -16.35 13.52 -7.57
CA VAL A 150 -15.05 13.27 -8.18
C VAL A 150 -15.22 12.50 -9.49
N GLU A 151 -14.61 12.99 -10.56
CA GLU A 151 -14.58 12.30 -11.84
C GLU A 151 -13.41 11.30 -11.86
N MET A 152 -13.70 10.02 -12.09
CA MET A 152 -12.67 8.98 -12.26
C MET A 152 -12.37 8.78 -13.74
N LYS A 153 -11.09 8.84 -14.11
CA LYS A 153 -10.64 8.63 -15.50
C LYS A 153 -10.46 7.14 -15.80
N ASP A 154 -10.60 6.79 -17.08
CA ASP A 154 -10.30 5.44 -17.58
C ASP A 154 -8.89 5.39 -18.18
N ASP A 155 -7.88 5.57 -17.33
CA ASP A 155 -6.47 5.73 -17.72
C ASP A 155 -5.51 4.73 -17.06
N TRP A 156 -6.02 3.73 -16.33
CA TRP A 156 -5.21 2.69 -15.69
C TRP A 156 -4.87 1.51 -16.61
N HIS A 157 -4.12 1.78 -17.67
CA HIS A 157 -3.71 0.78 -18.68
C HIS A 157 -2.25 0.35 -18.47
N VAL A 158 -2.02 -0.53 -17.49
CA VAL A 158 -0.66 -0.91 -17.04
C VAL A 158 -0.38 -2.41 -17.15
N SER A 159 0.90 -2.78 -17.15
CA SER A 159 1.35 -4.17 -17.30
C SER A 159 1.43 -4.95 -16.00
N GLY A 160 1.33 -4.34 -14.82
CA GLY A 160 1.39 -5.03 -13.53
C GLY A 160 0.58 -4.27 -12.48
N LEU A 161 0.00 -5.00 -11.53
CA LEU A 161 -1.06 -4.49 -10.66
C LEU A 161 -2.21 -3.86 -11.45
N SER A 162 -2.49 -4.38 -12.65
CA SER A 162 -3.53 -3.85 -13.55
C SER A 162 -4.92 -3.89 -12.92
N GLY A 163 -5.17 -4.85 -12.04
CA GLY A 163 -6.46 -4.99 -11.36
C GLY A 163 -6.71 -4.02 -10.22
N THR A 164 -5.80 -3.10 -9.91
CA THR A 164 -5.97 -2.16 -8.78
C THR A 164 -6.91 -1.00 -9.09
N GLY A 165 -7.17 -0.71 -10.38
CA GLY A 165 -7.95 0.44 -10.78
C GLY A 165 -7.39 1.74 -10.23
N SER A 166 -6.07 1.94 -10.30
CA SER A 166 -5.40 3.14 -9.79
C SER A 166 -5.54 4.35 -10.72
N SER A 167 -6.76 4.53 -11.25
CA SER A 167 -7.14 5.60 -12.16
C SER A 167 -6.85 6.98 -11.61
N SER A 168 -6.65 7.95 -12.50
CA SER A 168 -6.64 9.35 -12.12
C SER A 168 -8.02 9.81 -11.66
N VAL A 169 -8.05 10.72 -10.70
CA VAL A 169 -9.26 11.41 -10.25
C VAL A 169 -9.16 12.89 -10.54
N THR A 170 -10.26 13.49 -11.00
CA THR A 170 -10.34 14.91 -11.37
C THR A 170 -11.46 15.59 -10.60
N VAL A 171 -11.18 16.82 -10.17
CA VAL A 171 -12.12 17.70 -9.48
C VAL A 171 -12.13 19.02 -10.22
N THR A 172 -13.31 19.63 -10.42
CA THR A 172 -13.46 20.93 -11.08
C THR A 172 -14.35 21.84 -10.24
N ASP A 173 -13.74 22.86 -9.63
CA ASP A 173 -14.39 23.89 -8.81
C ASP A 173 -15.35 23.35 -7.73
N VAL A 174 -14.94 22.30 -7.02
CA VAL A 174 -15.74 21.71 -5.94
C VAL A 174 -15.44 22.38 -4.61
N PHE A 175 -16.49 22.79 -3.90
CA PHE A 175 -16.37 23.31 -2.54
C PHE A 175 -16.08 22.18 -1.54
N VAL A 176 -15.02 22.35 -0.75
CA VAL A 176 -14.62 21.47 0.35
C VAL A 176 -14.70 22.27 1.66
N PRO A 177 -15.58 21.90 2.60
CA PRO A 177 -15.71 22.61 3.87
C PRO A 177 -14.47 22.40 4.74
N GLU A 178 -14.16 23.38 5.60
CA GLU A 178 -12.95 23.42 6.44
C GLU A 178 -12.73 22.13 7.24
N HIS A 179 -13.79 21.54 7.80
CA HIS A 179 -13.66 20.34 8.63
C HIS A 179 -13.20 19.11 7.87
N ARG A 180 -13.29 19.10 6.52
CA ARG A 180 -12.79 18.03 5.63
C ARG A 180 -11.40 18.33 5.05
N VAL A 181 -10.70 19.32 5.60
CA VAL A 181 -9.32 19.65 5.25
C VAL A 181 -8.42 19.45 6.47
N LEU A 182 -7.33 18.70 6.29
CA LEU A 182 -6.29 18.51 7.31
C LEU A 182 -4.98 19.11 6.81
N ASP A 183 -4.35 19.94 7.63
CA ASP A 183 -2.95 20.34 7.43
C ASP A 183 -2.07 19.09 7.61
N ALA A 184 -1.61 18.53 6.50
CA ALA A 184 -0.80 17.32 6.51
C ALA A 184 0.56 17.57 7.19
N GLY A 185 1.01 18.84 7.25
CA GLY A 185 2.18 19.25 8.04
C GLY A 185 2.10 18.79 9.49
N LEU A 186 0.93 18.92 10.12
CA LEU A 186 0.70 18.48 11.50
C LEU A 186 0.83 16.98 11.67
N VAL A 187 0.40 16.19 10.67
CA VAL A 187 0.52 14.73 10.69
C VAL A 187 1.99 14.28 10.54
N PHE A 188 2.82 15.12 9.92
CA PHE A 188 4.26 14.88 9.82
C PHE A 188 5.04 15.33 11.05
N GLU A 189 4.42 16.07 11.99
CA GLU A 189 5.06 16.46 13.23
C GLU A 189 5.33 15.23 14.11
N GLU A 190 6.51 15.23 14.72
CA GLU A 190 6.95 14.11 15.55
C GLU A 190 6.08 14.00 16.81
N GLY A 191 5.43 12.85 16.99
CA GLY A 191 4.55 12.60 18.12
C GLY A 191 3.11 13.08 17.95
N PHE A 192 2.68 13.39 16.72
CA PHE A 192 1.27 13.66 16.44
C PHE A 192 0.38 12.51 16.94
N VAL A 193 -0.66 12.85 17.72
CA VAL A 193 -1.70 11.93 18.18
C VAL A 193 -3.05 12.54 17.85
N ALA A 194 -3.87 11.80 17.12
CA ALA A 194 -5.20 12.26 16.76
C ALA A 194 -6.12 12.35 18.00
N GLU A 195 -6.69 13.53 18.23
CA GLU A 195 -7.59 13.77 19.36
C GLU A 195 -8.77 12.80 19.34
N GLY A 196 -9.11 12.21 20.50
CA GLY A 196 -10.25 11.29 20.63
C GLY A 196 -10.06 9.92 19.99
N LEU A 197 -8.84 9.54 19.59
CA LEU A 197 -8.49 8.15 19.24
C LEU A 197 -7.53 7.59 20.29
N ASP A 198 -7.97 6.53 20.96
CA ASP A 198 -7.22 5.86 22.00
C ASP A 198 -6.68 4.51 21.51
N GLY A 199 -5.54 4.11 22.09
CA GLY A 199 -4.95 2.79 21.86
C GLY A 199 -3.73 2.79 20.95
N PRO A 200 -3.00 1.66 20.93
CA PRO A 200 -1.70 1.58 20.27
C PRO A 200 -1.77 1.74 18.75
N LEU A 201 -2.85 1.29 18.10
CA LEU A 201 -2.99 1.43 16.64
C LEU A 201 -2.90 2.88 16.18
N TYR A 202 -3.53 3.81 16.88
CA TYR A 202 -3.59 5.23 16.49
C TYR A 202 -2.39 6.04 16.96
N ARG A 203 -1.54 5.46 17.81
CA ARG A 203 -0.26 6.04 18.24
C ARG A 203 0.92 5.55 17.40
N MET A 204 0.70 4.59 16.50
CA MET A 204 1.78 4.10 15.66
C MET A 204 2.26 5.21 14.71
N PRO A 205 3.57 5.27 14.39
CA PRO A 205 4.07 6.11 13.31
C PRO A 205 3.39 5.72 11.99
N LEU A 206 2.38 6.49 11.59
CA LEU A 206 1.38 6.12 10.58
C LEU A 206 2.00 5.67 9.26
N PHE A 207 2.99 6.42 8.76
CA PHE A 207 3.67 6.09 7.51
C PHE A 207 4.50 4.82 7.61
N ALA A 208 5.25 4.64 8.71
CA ALA A 208 6.02 3.41 8.92
C ALA A 208 5.08 2.19 8.97
N GLY A 209 3.96 2.29 9.71
CA GLY A 209 2.94 1.25 9.75
C GLY A 209 2.34 0.95 8.38
N GLN A 210 1.91 1.97 7.63
CA GLN A 210 1.32 1.79 6.31
C GLN A 210 2.31 1.20 5.29
N LEU A 211 3.59 1.58 5.34
CA LEU A 211 4.61 1.04 4.44
C LEU A 211 4.87 -0.45 4.71
N LEU A 212 4.93 -0.85 5.97
CA LEU A 212 5.06 -2.26 6.36
C LEU A 212 3.83 -3.07 5.94
N HIS A 213 2.63 -2.51 6.19
CA HIS A 213 1.38 -3.13 5.79
C HIS A 213 1.31 -3.34 4.28
N ALA A 214 1.40 -2.28 3.47
CA ALA A 214 1.25 -2.40 2.02
C ALA A 214 2.37 -3.23 1.35
N SER A 215 3.62 -3.13 1.79
CA SER A 215 4.73 -3.94 1.23
C SER A 215 4.57 -5.45 1.48
N SER A 216 3.88 -5.86 2.55
CA SER A 216 3.73 -7.27 2.91
C SER A 216 2.99 -8.12 1.87
N CYS A 217 2.18 -7.52 0.98
CA CYS A 217 1.58 -8.27 -0.13
C CYS A 217 2.62 -8.82 -1.12
N ALA A 218 3.83 -8.23 -1.20
CA ALA A 218 4.93 -8.76 -1.99
C ALA A 218 5.36 -10.16 -1.51
N LEU A 219 5.35 -10.39 -0.20
CA LEU A 219 5.64 -11.70 0.38
C LEU A 219 4.53 -12.70 0.03
N GLY A 220 3.27 -12.29 0.09
CA GLY A 220 2.15 -13.11 -0.38
C GLY A 220 2.29 -13.52 -1.84
N MET A 221 2.62 -12.56 -2.70
CA MET A 221 2.91 -12.82 -4.12
C MET A 221 4.07 -13.81 -4.31
N ALA A 222 5.15 -13.68 -3.53
CA ALA A 222 6.29 -14.60 -3.60
C ALA A 222 5.92 -16.03 -3.17
N LEU A 223 5.11 -16.18 -2.13
CA LEU A 223 4.58 -17.47 -1.69
C LEU A 223 3.66 -18.12 -2.75
N ALA A 224 2.86 -17.32 -3.46
CA ALA A 224 2.06 -17.80 -4.59
C ALA A 224 2.93 -18.24 -5.78
N ALA A 225 3.97 -17.47 -6.13
CA ALA A 225 4.91 -17.85 -7.17
C ALA A 225 5.62 -19.17 -6.84
N ARG A 226 6.00 -19.38 -5.58
CA ARG A 226 6.59 -20.63 -5.10
C ARG A 226 5.64 -21.81 -5.27
N SER A 227 4.39 -21.65 -4.85
CA SER A 227 3.37 -22.70 -4.96
C SER A 227 3.13 -23.09 -6.42
N GLU A 228 3.05 -22.10 -7.32
CA GLU A 228 2.91 -22.32 -8.76
C GLU A 228 4.14 -23.02 -9.37
N PHE A 229 5.34 -22.62 -8.98
CA PHE A 229 6.58 -23.26 -9.41
C PHE A 229 6.63 -24.74 -8.98
N GLU A 230 6.41 -25.01 -7.69
CA GLU A 230 6.45 -26.37 -7.11
C GLU A 230 5.40 -27.29 -7.75
N SER A 231 4.19 -26.79 -8.03
CA SER A 231 3.11 -27.57 -8.64
C SER A 231 3.44 -28.11 -10.05
N ARG A 232 4.49 -27.56 -10.68
CA ARG A 232 4.87 -27.85 -12.07
C ARG A 232 6.21 -28.58 -12.20
N LEU A 233 6.83 -28.99 -11.09
CA LEU A 233 8.14 -29.66 -11.12
C LEU A 233 8.04 -31.12 -11.56
N ARG A 234 7.21 -31.90 -10.86
CA ARG A 234 7.15 -33.35 -11.02
C ARG A 234 6.66 -33.77 -12.40
N GLY A 235 7.28 -34.81 -12.95
CA GLY A 235 6.90 -35.38 -14.25
C GLY A 235 7.19 -34.46 -15.44
N ARG A 236 8.09 -33.47 -15.30
CA ARG A 236 8.53 -32.61 -16.39
C ARG A 236 10.04 -32.65 -16.55
N ALA A 237 10.49 -32.82 -17.78
CA ALA A 237 11.91 -32.72 -18.11
C ALA A 237 12.43 -31.27 -18.03
N VAL A 238 13.74 -31.13 -17.85
CA VAL A 238 14.46 -29.88 -18.12
C VAL A 238 14.97 -29.94 -19.56
N SER A 239 14.46 -29.06 -20.42
CA SER A 239 14.82 -29.01 -21.84
C SER A 239 16.33 -28.96 -22.05
N TYR A 240 16.83 -29.72 -23.03
CA TYR A 240 18.25 -29.81 -23.38
C TYR A 240 19.16 -30.37 -22.28
N THR A 241 18.62 -31.16 -21.35
CA THR A 241 19.39 -31.89 -20.32
C THR A 241 18.93 -33.34 -20.23
N LEU A 242 19.60 -34.16 -19.41
CA LEU A 242 19.22 -35.54 -19.14
C LEU A 242 18.15 -35.69 -18.04
N TYR A 243 17.75 -34.59 -17.37
CA TYR A 243 16.73 -34.65 -16.33
C TYR A 243 15.35 -34.88 -16.93
N THR A 244 14.74 -36.02 -16.62
CA THR A 244 13.36 -36.36 -16.96
C THR A 244 12.35 -35.83 -15.94
N ASP A 245 12.81 -35.50 -14.73
CA ASP A 245 12.05 -34.81 -13.68
C ASP A 245 12.83 -33.58 -13.15
N ARG A 246 12.22 -32.40 -13.25
CA ARG A 246 12.77 -31.13 -12.73
C ARG A 246 13.01 -31.19 -11.23
N ALA A 247 12.24 -31.96 -10.48
CA ALA A 247 12.43 -32.10 -9.04
C ALA A 247 13.76 -32.75 -8.67
N GLU A 248 14.41 -33.46 -9.59
CA GLU A 248 15.73 -34.09 -9.40
C GLU A 248 16.89 -33.21 -9.89
N ALA A 249 16.59 -32.11 -10.58
CA ALA A 249 17.60 -31.23 -11.15
C ALA A 249 18.28 -30.37 -10.09
N VAL A 250 19.61 -30.43 -10.02
CA VAL A 250 20.42 -29.62 -9.08
C VAL A 250 20.08 -28.12 -9.16
N VAL A 251 19.89 -27.60 -10.38
CA VAL A 251 19.50 -26.19 -10.59
C VAL A 251 18.18 -25.84 -9.89
N THR A 252 17.21 -26.75 -9.89
CA THR A 252 15.92 -26.55 -9.23
C THR A 252 16.08 -26.51 -7.71
N HIS A 253 16.96 -27.33 -7.13
CA HIS A 253 17.26 -27.31 -5.69
C HIS A 253 17.89 -25.97 -5.25
N LEU A 254 18.82 -25.45 -6.04
CA LEU A 254 19.45 -24.16 -5.78
C LEU A 254 18.44 -23.00 -5.88
N GLN A 255 17.63 -22.99 -6.94
CA GLN A 255 16.61 -21.97 -7.17
C GLN A 255 15.56 -21.93 -6.06
N ILE A 256 15.01 -23.09 -5.67
CA ILE A 256 13.97 -23.13 -4.62
C ILE A 256 14.53 -22.75 -3.25
N ALA A 257 15.77 -23.16 -2.93
CA ALA A 257 16.42 -22.81 -1.68
C ALA A 257 16.69 -21.30 -1.60
N GLU A 258 17.30 -20.70 -2.62
CA GLU A 258 17.60 -19.26 -2.63
C GLU A 258 16.32 -18.42 -2.58
N ALA A 259 15.31 -18.75 -3.38
CA ALA A 259 14.02 -18.06 -3.36
C ALA A 259 13.36 -18.14 -1.97
N THR A 260 13.40 -19.32 -1.34
CA THR A 260 12.81 -19.53 0.00
C THR A 260 13.51 -18.68 1.07
N VAL A 261 14.85 -18.69 1.12
CA VAL A 261 15.60 -17.91 2.11
C VAL A 261 15.37 -16.40 1.92
N LYS A 262 15.22 -15.91 0.68
CA LYS A 262 14.84 -14.52 0.42
C LYS A 262 13.45 -14.17 0.98
N MET A 263 12.47 -15.07 0.85
CA MET A 263 11.12 -14.87 1.42
C MET A 263 11.15 -14.89 2.96
N GLU A 264 11.92 -15.79 3.56
CA GLU A 264 12.12 -15.85 5.02
C GLU A 264 12.77 -14.57 5.54
N ALA A 265 13.83 -14.10 4.88
CA ALA A 265 14.48 -12.84 5.21
C ALA A 265 13.51 -11.64 5.09
N ALA A 266 12.71 -11.60 4.03
CA ALA A 266 11.68 -10.56 3.86
C ALA A 266 10.66 -10.58 5.02
N ARG A 267 10.19 -11.76 5.42
CA ARG A 267 9.28 -11.92 6.57
C ARG A 267 9.92 -11.44 7.87
N LEU A 268 11.17 -11.81 8.14
CA LEU A 268 11.89 -11.41 9.35
C LEU A 268 12.06 -9.89 9.43
N LEU A 269 12.42 -9.23 8.32
CA LEU A 269 12.55 -7.77 8.27
C LEU A 269 11.22 -7.05 8.54
N LEU A 270 10.14 -7.51 7.90
CA LEU A 270 8.79 -6.99 8.13
C LEU A 270 8.38 -7.19 9.59
N HIS A 271 8.53 -8.39 10.14
CA HIS A 271 8.12 -8.68 11.51
C HIS A 271 8.90 -7.86 12.52
N ARG A 272 10.22 -7.78 12.37
CA ARG A 272 11.07 -6.98 13.25
C ARG A 272 10.62 -5.53 13.32
N SER A 273 10.35 -4.90 12.17
CA SER A 273 9.92 -3.50 12.14
C SER A 273 8.51 -3.30 12.69
N VAL A 274 7.61 -4.26 12.47
CA VAL A 274 6.28 -4.24 13.09
C VAL A 274 6.40 -4.32 14.62
N ASP A 275 7.25 -5.21 15.16
CA ASP A 275 7.45 -5.33 16.61
C ASP A 275 8.00 -4.02 17.20
N ASP A 276 8.93 -3.36 16.50
CA ASP A 276 9.47 -2.08 16.93
C ASP A 276 8.39 -0.98 16.93
N VAL A 277 7.56 -0.92 15.86
CA VAL A 277 6.47 0.06 15.70
C VAL A 277 5.38 -0.14 16.75
N GLU A 278 4.88 -1.37 16.90
CA GLU A 278 3.84 -1.69 17.87
C GLU A 278 4.36 -1.55 19.31
N GLY A 279 5.62 -1.92 19.56
CA GLY A 279 6.24 -1.80 20.87
C GLY A 279 6.31 -0.34 21.35
N CYS A 280 6.77 0.58 20.48
CA CYS A 280 6.77 2.01 20.80
C CYS A 280 5.35 2.53 21.06
N ALA A 281 4.39 2.19 20.20
CA ALA A 281 3.02 2.64 20.32
C ALA A 281 2.33 2.12 21.60
N ALA A 282 2.60 0.87 21.99
CA ALA A 282 2.08 0.27 23.21
C ALA A 282 2.63 0.95 24.48
N ARG A 283 3.89 1.39 24.46
CA ARG A 283 4.51 2.14 25.57
C ARG A 283 4.13 3.63 25.57
N GLY A 284 3.44 4.12 24.53
CA GLY A 284 3.16 5.54 24.36
C GLY A 284 4.42 6.36 24.04
N GLU A 285 5.46 5.71 23.52
CA GLU A 285 6.71 6.35 23.14
C GLU A 285 6.64 6.85 21.70
N ILE A 286 7.19 8.03 21.47
CA ILE A 286 7.42 8.54 20.11
C ILE A 286 8.59 7.75 19.51
N MET A 287 8.32 7.00 18.43
CA MET A 287 9.37 6.27 17.72
C MET A 287 10.35 7.25 17.10
N ARG A 288 11.64 7.17 17.43
CA ARG A 288 12.68 8.06 16.88
C ARG A 288 12.78 7.98 15.35
N GLN A 289 13.29 9.05 14.74
CA GLN A 289 13.49 9.16 13.29
C GLN A 289 14.24 7.96 12.69
N GLU A 290 15.31 7.49 13.32
CA GLU A 290 16.10 6.35 12.84
C GLU A 290 15.27 5.06 12.78
N GLY A 291 14.35 4.89 13.74
CA GLY A 291 13.43 3.77 13.78
C GLY A 291 12.43 3.80 12.62
N ARG A 292 11.89 4.97 12.29
CA ARG A 292 10.97 5.17 11.16
C ARG A 292 11.68 4.94 9.81
N LEU A 293 12.89 5.48 9.65
CA LEU A 293 13.73 5.23 8.48
C LEU A 293 14.07 3.76 8.30
N ARG A 294 14.41 3.05 9.40
CA ARG A 294 14.67 1.61 9.37
C ARG A 294 13.42 0.85 8.93
N ALA A 295 12.23 1.18 9.46
CA ALA A 295 10.98 0.54 9.07
C ALA A 295 10.66 0.75 7.58
N ARG A 296 10.84 1.98 7.07
CA ARG A 296 10.72 2.29 5.65
C ARG A 296 11.71 1.48 4.80
N MET A 297 12.97 1.40 5.23
CA MET A 297 13.99 0.61 4.54
C MET A 297 13.64 -0.88 4.53
N HIS A 298 13.24 -1.46 5.66
CA HIS A 298 12.83 -2.86 5.75
C HIS A 298 11.65 -3.17 4.83
N ALA A 299 10.64 -2.28 4.74
CA ALA A 299 9.52 -2.45 3.82
C ALA A 299 9.99 -2.52 2.35
N ALA A 300 10.82 -1.58 1.89
CA ALA A 300 11.35 -1.56 0.53
C ALA A 300 12.30 -2.74 0.24
N TYR A 301 13.15 -3.09 1.20
CA TYR A 301 14.11 -4.18 1.05
C TYR A 301 13.41 -5.55 1.03
N ALA A 302 12.41 -5.76 1.91
CA ALA A 302 11.58 -6.96 1.90
C ALA A 302 10.83 -7.13 0.58
N ALA A 303 10.22 -6.06 0.05
CA ALA A 303 9.59 -6.08 -1.28
C ALA A 303 10.59 -6.46 -2.39
N SER A 304 11.80 -5.91 -2.36
CA SER A 304 12.86 -6.25 -3.32
C SER A 304 13.31 -7.71 -3.22
N LEU A 305 13.47 -8.25 -2.01
CA LEU A 305 13.78 -9.67 -1.78
C LEU A 305 12.68 -10.58 -2.35
N CYS A 306 11.41 -10.24 -2.11
CA CYS A 306 10.26 -10.96 -2.66
C CYS A 306 10.26 -10.92 -4.19
N ARG A 307 10.50 -9.75 -4.80
CA ARG A 307 10.62 -9.62 -6.25
C ARG A 307 11.74 -10.50 -6.79
N GLN A 308 12.93 -10.46 -6.20
CA GLN A 308 14.07 -11.32 -6.61
C GLN A 308 13.73 -12.81 -6.49
N ALA A 309 13.06 -13.22 -5.41
CA ALA A 309 12.62 -14.59 -5.24
C ALA A 309 11.66 -15.02 -6.36
N ILE A 310 10.72 -14.15 -6.74
CA ILE A 310 9.81 -14.39 -7.87
C ILE A 310 10.57 -14.50 -9.19
N GLU A 311 11.58 -13.66 -9.43
CA GLU A 311 12.44 -13.75 -10.63
C GLU A 311 13.14 -15.11 -10.74
N ILE A 312 13.74 -15.59 -9.66
CA ILE A 312 14.39 -16.91 -9.62
C ILE A 312 13.41 -18.02 -10.02
N LEU A 313 12.18 -17.96 -9.51
CA LEU A 313 11.15 -18.98 -9.75
C LEU A 313 10.57 -18.92 -11.17
N ILE A 314 10.38 -17.73 -11.74
CA ILE A 314 9.90 -17.60 -13.12
C ILE A 314 10.96 -18.03 -14.14
N GLU A 315 12.24 -17.74 -13.89
CA GLU A 315 13.37 -18.21 -14.69
C GLU A 315 13.44 -19.74 -14.68
N GLY A 316 13.32 -20.37 -13.51
CA GLY A 316 13.28 -21.83 -13.37
C GLY A 316 12.03 -22.50 -13.98
N SER A 317 10.96 -21.74 -14.24
CA SER A 317 9.72 -22.29 -14.82
C SER A 317 9.82 -22.60 -16.32
N GLY A 318 10.76 -21.96 -17.02
CA GLY A 318 10.98 -22.09 -18.47
C GLY A 318 9.87 -21.45 -19.32
N GLY A 319 10.08 -21.37 -20.65
CA GLY A 319 9.29 -20.51 -21.56
C GLY A 319 7.77 -20.68 -21.53
N SER A 320 7.25 -21.85 -21.16
CA SER A 320 5.81 -22.07 -20.97
C SER A 320 5.17 -21.16 -19.90
N SER A 321 5.95 -20.59 -18.98
CA SER A 321 5.48 -19.65 -17.95
C SER A 321 5.02 -18.31 -18.52
N LEU A 322 5.39 -17.97 -19.76
CA LEU A 322 4.99 -16.74 -20.43
C LEU A 322 3.52 -16.74 -20.86
N ALA A 323 2.88 -17.92 -20.94
CA ALA A 323 1.49 -18.02 -21.31
C ALA A 323 0.60 -17.21 -20.34
N LEU A 324 -0.35 -16.44 -20.87
CA LEU A 324 -1.26 -15.62 -20.04
C LEU A 324 -2.13 -16.48 -19.10
N SER A 325 -2.35 -17.75 -19.46
CA SER A 325 -3.01 -18.74 -18.61
C SER A 325 -2.16 -19.16 -17.40
N ASN A 326 -0.83 -18.96 -17.43
CA ASN A 326 0.02 -19.24 -16.29
C ASN A 326 0.01 -18.03 -15.31
N PRO A 327 -0.27 -18.25 -14.01
CA PRO A 327 -0.34 -17.16 -13.05
C PRO A 327 1.04 -16.58 -12.69
N ILE A 328 2.15 -17.32 -12.83
CA ILE A 328 3.47 -16.86 -12.37
C ILE A 328 3.95 -15.60 -13.09
N GLN A 329 3.67 -15.46 -14.39
CA GLN A 329 4.04 -14.25 -15.14
C GLN A 329 3.26 -13.02 -14.65
N ARG A 330 2.00 -13.19 -14.23
CA ARG A 330 1.21 -12.10 -13.66
C ARG A 330 1.77 -11.70 -12.30
N ILE A 331 2.07 -12.68 -11.45
CA ILE A 331 2.69 -12.45 -10.14
C ILE A 331 4.01 -11.69 -10.28
N ALA A 332 4.85 -12.05 -11.25
CA ALA A 332 6.10 -11.35 -11.54
C ALA A 332 5.86 -9.89 -11.99
N ARG A 333 4.89 -9.65 -12.88
CA ARG A 333 4.52 -8.30 -13.31
C ARG A 333 3.99 -7.45 -12.15
N ASP A 334 3.12 -8.01 -11.31
CA ASP A 334 2.56 -7.34 -10.13
C ASP A 334 3.65 -6.96 -9.12
N ALA A 335 4.57 -7.88 -8.80
CA ALA A 335 5.68 -7.62 -7.88
C ALA A 335 6.67 -6.57 -8.39
N ARG A 336 6.90 -6.53 -9.72
CA ARG A 336 7.68 -5.45 -10.35
C ARG A 336 6.97 -4.11 -10.22
N ALA A 337 5.68 -4.04 -10.53
CA ALA A 337 4.89 -2.82 -10.41
C ALA A 337 4.88 -2.27 -8.97
N LEU A 338 4.77 -3.13 -7.97
CA LEU A 338 4.87 -2.74 -6.56
C LEU A 338 6.21 -2.06 -6.25
N CYS A 339 7.32 -2.65 -6.69
CA CYS A 339 8.67 -2.12 -6.46
C CYS A 339 8.94 -0.78 -7.18
N LEU A 340 8.10 -0.38 -8.14
CA LEU A 340 8.17 0.91 -8.83
C LEU A 340 7.44 2.03 -8.09
N HIS A 341 6.66 1.71 -7.06
CA HIS A 341 6.07 2.72 -6.19
C HIS A 341 7.18 3.55 -5.52
N GLY A 342 7.02 4.88 -5.48
CA GLY A 342 8.09 5.78 -4.98
C GLY A 342 8.56 5.46 -3.55
N ALA A 343 7.66 4.98 -2.69
CA ALA A 343 8.02 4.57 -1.33
C ALA A 343 8.74 3.22 -1.22
N TYR A 344 8.67 2.38 -2.26
CA TYR A 344 9.33 1.06 -2.32
C TYR A 344 10.47 1.00 -3.33
N SER A 345 10.76 2.13 -3.99
CA SER A 345 11.94 2.29 -4.82
C SER A 345 13.20 2.10 -3.96
N LEU A 346 13.91 1.00 -4.21
CA LEU A 346 14.96 0.54 -3.31
C LEU A 346 16.14 1.52 -3.24
N GLN A 347 16.64 1.99 -4.38
CA GLN A 347 17.87 2.82 -4.41
C GLN A 347 17.70 4.15 -3.65
N PRO A 348 16.65 4.96 -3.89
CA PRO A 348 16.41 6.16 -3.09
C PRO A 348 16.25 5.85 -1.60
N THR A 349 15.56 4.75 -1.27
CA THR A 349 15.33 4.37 0.13
C THR A 349 16.62 3.95 0.84
N LEU A 350 17.52 3.23 0.16
CA LEU A 350 18.85 2.90 0.66
C LEU A 350 19.70 4.15 0.89
N GLU A 351 19.65 5.13 -0.03
CA GLU A 351 20.34 6.41 0.15
C GLU A 351 19.82 7.14 1.39
N THR A 352 18.49 7.30 1.53
CA THR A 352 17.89 7.98 2.68
C THR A 352 18.30 7.32 4.00
N TYR A 353 18.26 5.99 4.08
CA TYR A 353 18.66 5.26 5.28
C TYR A 353 20.17 5.34 5.53
N GLY A 354 20.98 5.16 4.50
CA GLY A 354 22.45 5.23 4.59
C GLY A 354 22.94 6.61 5.07
N ARG A 355 22.29 7.70 4.64
CA ARG A 355 22.56 9.05 5.15
C ARG A 355 22.34 9.14 6.65
N SER A 356 21.23 8.60 7.16
CA SER A 356 20.93 8.58 8.59
C SER A 356 21.95 7.78 9.41
N LEU A 357 22.43 6.63 8.89
CA LEU A 357 23.49 5.85 9.54
C LEU A 357 24.81 6.63 9.69
N LEU A 358 25.03 7.65 8.85
CA LEU A 358 26.19 8.53 8.89
C LEU A 358 25.92 9.85 9.62
N GLY A 359 24.75 10.01 10.27
CA GLY A 359 24.36 11.24 10.95
C GLY A 359 24.09 12.43 10.01
N LEU A 360 23.84 12.17 8.72
CA LEU A 360 23.51 13.21 7.74
C LEU A 360 21.99 13.47 7.70
N PRO A 361 21.56 14.71 7.38
CA PRO A 361 20.15 15.02 7.18
C PRO A 361 19.51 14.14 6.11
N THR A 362 18.24 13.76 6.31
CA THR A 362 17.46 12.99 5.34
C THR A 362 17.27 13.79 4.05
N ASN A 363 17.25 13.09 2.91
CA ASN A 363 16.96 13.66 1.60
C ASN A 363 15.50 13.42 1.16
N ALA A 364 14.65 12.95 2.08
CA ALA A 364 13.25 12.65 1.84
C ALA A 364 12.35 13.51 2.75
N PRO A 365 11.22 14.03 2.25
CA PRO A 365 10.30 14.87 3.03
C PRO A 365 9.46 14.07 4.03
N ILE A 366 9.33 12.76 3.82
CA ILE A 366 8.56 11.84 4.68
C ILE A 366 9.54 10.83 5.27
N VAL A 367 9.58 10.74 6.60
CA VAL A 367 10.55 9.93 7.35
C VAL A 367 9.89 8.97 8.32
#